data_AF-A0A2G4GYL4-F1
#
_entry.id   AF-A0A2G4GYL4-F1
#
_cell.length_a   1.000
_cell.length_b   1.000
_cell.length_c   1.000
_cell.angle_alpha   90.00
_cell.angle_beta   90.00
_cell.angle_gamma   90.00
#
_symmetry.space_group_name_H-M   'P 1'
#
loop_
_entity.id
_entity.type
_entity.pdbx_description
1 polymer ?
#
loop_
_entity_poly.entity_id
_entity_poly.type
_entity_poly.pdbx_seq_one_letter_code
_entity_poly.pdbx_strand_id
1 'polypeptide(L)'
;MNDVTAQRIRYGRTIVILFGVLCLGLGVNELVGGIALGPLQLPPRWAPAIVTFPVALRVECWFFIAYAGLLFLPWRRITNAQTWKWMFSLLCVASVVFAMAMICEVMAKNYIAQNAGLKAKIPVFQAVLLFLGLGQIPIELFSRKPELLD
;
A
#
# COMPACT_ATOMS: atom_id res chain seq x y z
N MET A 1 30.38 -1.64 10.22
CA MET A 1 28.90 -1.59 10.28
C MET A 1 28.45 -2.81 11.05
N ASN A 2 27.78 -2.64 12.20
CA ASN A 2 27.28 -3.77 13.00
C ASN A 2 26.37 -4.66 12.13
N ASP A 3 26.63 -5.97 12.14
CA ASP A 3 25.89 -6.96 11.33
C ASP A 3 24.37 -6.85 11.52
N VAL A 4 23.94 -6.52 12.74
CA VAL A 4 22.53 -6.34 13.13
C VAL A 4 21.87 -5.18 12.36
N THR A 5 22.56 -4.04 12.21
CA THR A 5 22.02 -2.86 11.51
C THR A 5 21.90 -3.12 10.00
N ALA A 6 22.87 -3.82 9.41
CA ALA A 6 22.81 -4.23 8.01
C ALA A 6 21.66 -5.22 7.76
N GLN A 7 21.40 -6.13 8.69
CA GLN A 7 20.32 -7.11 8.61
C GLN A 7 18.93 -6.44 8.72
N ARG A 8 18.75 -5.49 9.65
CA ARG A 8 17.50 -4.71 9.79
C ARG A 8 17.14 -3.95 8.51
N ILE A 9 18.13 -3.32 7.86
CA ILE A 9 17.91 -2.62 6.58
C ILE A 9 17.50 -3.59 5.47
N ARG A 10 18.08 -4.80 5.44
CA ARG A 10 17.65 -5.84 4.48
C ARG A 10 16.21 -6.28 4.72
N TYR A 11 15.82 -6.54 5.97
CA TYR A 11 14.44 -6.91 6.30
C TYR A 11 13.45 -5.80 5.96
N GLY A 12 13.78 -4.54 6.29
CA GLY A 12 12.96 -3.39 5.91
C GLY A 12 12.75 -3.33 4.40
N ARG A 13 13.81 -3.54 3.62
CA ARG A 13 13.71 -3.56 2.16
C ARG A 13 12.87 -4.73 1.63
N THR A 14 13.01 -5.92 2.21
CA THR A 14 12.17 -7.07 1.83
C THR A 14 10.70 -6.79 2.12
N ILE A 15 10.37 -6.19 3.26
CA ILE A 15 9.00 -5.81 3.63
C ILE A 15 8.44 -4.79 2.63
N VAL A 16 9.20 -3.75 2.29
CA VAL A 16 8.81 -2.74 1.28
C VAL A 16 8.50 -3.39 -0.07
N ILE A 17 9.35 -4.33 -0.52
CA ILE A 17 9.16 -5.03 -1.79
C ILE A 17 7.94 -5.94 -1.74
N LEU A 18 7.78 -6.75 -0.68
CA LEU A 18 6.62 -7.62 -0.52
C LEU A 18 5.32 -6.83 -0.49
N PHE A 19 5.33 -5.68 0.20
CA PHE A 19 4.19 -4.78 0.24
C PHE A 19 3.92 -4.14 -1.13
N GLY A 20 4.96 -3.73 -1.87
CA GLY A 20 4.83 -3.26 -3.25
C GLY A 20 4.23 -4.32 -4.19
N VAL A 21 4.66 -5.58 -4.07
CA VAL A 21 4.09 -6.71 -4.83
C VAL A 21 2.62 -6.92 -4.46
N LEU A 22 2.28 -6.84 -3.18
CA LEU A 22 0.90 -6.92 -2.72
C LEU A 22 0.04 -5.79 -3.31
N CYS A 23 0.51 -4.54 -3.24
CA CYS A 23 -0.20 -3.39 -3.81
C CYS A 23 -0.41 -3.52 -5.32
N LEU A 24 0.61 -3.98 -6.05
CA LEU A 24 0.52 -4.23 -7.48
C LEU A 24 -0.47 -5.36 -7.78
N GLY A 25 -0.42 -6.46 -7.02
CA GLY A 25 -1.37 -7.56 -7.12
C GLY A 25 -2.81 -7.12 -6.88
N LEU A 26 -3.05 -6.29 -5.86
CA LEU A 26 -4.37 -5.75 -5.54
C LEU A 26 -4.90 -4.83 -6.65
N GLY A 27 -4.07 -3.91 -7.16
CA GLY A 27 -4.45 -3.00 -8.24
C GLY A 27 -4.73 -3.73 -9.56
N VAL A 28 -3.92 -4.73 -9.91
CA VAL A 28 -4.14 -5.57 -11.10
C VAL A 28 -5.37 -6.45 -10.94
N ASN A 29 -5.57 -7.06 -9.76
CA ASN A 29 -6.73 -7.91 -9.46
C ASN A 29 -8.05 -7.16 -9.69
N GLU A 30 -8.12 -5.92 -9.22
CA GLU A 30 -9.28 -5.05 -9.44
C GLU A 30 -9.47 -4.68 -10.91
N LEU A 31 -8.40 -4.33 -11.64
CA LEU A 31 -8.49 -3.98 -13.08
C LEU A 31 -8.95 -5.16 -13.95
N VAL A 32 -8.56 -6.38 -13.60
CA VAL A 32 -8.94 -7.61 -14.32
C VAL A 32 -10.31 -8.14 -13.86
N GLY A 33 -10.86 -7.64 -12.75
CA GLY A 33 -12.15 -8.07 -12.22
C GLY A 33 -12.10 -9.38 -11.43
N GLY A 34 -10.91 -9.74 -10.92
CA GLY A 34 -10.64 -10.99 -10.20
C GLY A 34 -9.54 -11.83 -10.85
N ILE A 35 -8.60 -12.33 -10.05
CA ILE A 35 -7.54 -13.24 -10.48
C ILE A 35 -8.00 -14.67 -10.19
N ALA A 36 -8.12 -15.46 -11.24
CA ALA A 36 -8.29 -16.91 -11.14
C ALA A 36 -6.90 -17.58 -11.10
N LEU A 37 -6.40 -17.90 -9.89
CA LEU A 37 -5.21 -18.73 -9.72
C LEU A 37 -5.65 -20.20 -9.63
N GLY A 38 -6.04 -20.78 -10.77
CA GLY A 38 -6.53 -22.16 -10.84
C GLY A 38 -7.80 -22.37 -10.00
N PRO A 39 -7.80 -23.24 -8.97
CA PRO A 39 -8.98 -23.45 -8.12
C PRO A 39 -9.25 -22.30 -7.12
N LEU A 40 -8.30 -21.39 -6.93
CA LEU A 40 -8.45 -20.22 -6.06
C LEU A 40 -8.92 -19.01 -6.87
N GLN A 41 -10.21 -18.69 -6.76
CA GLN A 41 -10.73 -17.41 -7.22
C GLN A 41 -10.52 -16.37 -6.13
N LEU A 42 -9.64 -15.40 -6.39
CA LEU A 42 -9.50 -14.22 -5.54
C LEU A 42 -10.50 -13.17 -6.03
N PRO A 43 -11.63 -12.97 -5.32
CA PRO A 43 -12.59 -11.96 -5.73
C PRO A 43 -11.94 -10.56 -5.68
N PRO A 44 -12.38 -9.63 -6.55
CA PRO A 44 -11.96 -8.24 -6.46
C PRO A 44 -12.33 -7.64 -5.10
N ARG A 45 -11.61 -6.61 -4.64
CA ARG A 45 -11.86 -5.94 -3.34
C ARG A 45 -13.24 -5.31 -3.30
N TRP A 46 -13.72 -4.89 -4.48
CA TRP A 46 -15.04 -4.38 -4.74
C TRP A 46 -15.78 -5.24 -5.75
N ALA A 47 -17.04 -5.59 -5.44
CA ALA A 47 -17.92 -6.21 -6.42
C ALA A 47 -18.46 -5.11 -7.36
N PRO A 48 -18.26 -5.21 -8.70
CA PRO A 48 -18.65 -4.15 -9.64
C PRO A 48 -20.15 -3.81 -9.61
N ALA A 49 -21.01 -4.73 -9.13
CA ALA A 49 -22.43 -4.51 -8.96
C ALA A 49 -22.80 -3.57 -7.78
N ILE A 50 -21.85 -3.29 -6.88
CA ILE A 50 -22.07 -2.49 -5.65
C ILE A 50 -21.37 -1.12 -5.75
N VAL A 51 -20.48 -0.94 -6.73
CA VAL A 51 -19.68 0.29 -6.88
C VAL A 51 -20.48 1.37 -7.61
N THR A 52 -20.86 2.40 -6.88
CA THR A 52 -21.56 3.59 -7.42
C THR A 52 -20.67 4.49 -8.28
N PHE A 53 -19.33 4.42 -8.16
CA PHE A 53 -18.38 5.28 -8.88
C PHE A 53 -17.23 4.48 -9.53
N PRO A 54 -17.45 3.84 -10.69
CA PRO A 54 -16.45 2.98 -11.34
C PRO A 54 -15.17 3.71 -11.76
N VAL A 55 -15.23 5.02 -11.99
CA VAL A 55 -14.06 5.85 -12.33
C VAL A 55 -13.14 6.00 -11.12
N ALA A 56 -13.68 6.23 -9.93
CA ALA A 56 -12.90 6.38 -8.70
C ALA A 56 -12.14 5.08 -8.38
N LEU A 57 -12.79 3.94 -8.60
CA LEU A 57 -12.19 2.62 -8.43
C LEU A 57 -10.98 2.40 -9.37
N ARG A 58 -11.10 2.79 -10.64
CA ARG A 58 -9.98 2.71 -11.59
C ARG A 58 -8.83 3.62 -11.19
N VAL A 59 -9.13 4.84 -10.74
CA VAL A 59 -8.11 5.78 -10.25
C VAL A 59 -7.39 5.20 -9.04
N GLU A 60 -8.10 4.57 -8.12
CA GLU A 60 -7.51 3.84 -6.99
C GLU A 60 -6.58 2.73 -7.47
N CYS A 61 -6.99 1.90 -8.44
CA CYS A 61 -6.15 0.84 -8.98
C CYS A 61 -4.83 1.36 -9.56
N TRP A 62 -4.92 2.41 -10.39
CA TRP A 62 -3.74 3.06 -10.96
C TRP A 62 -2.85 3.67 -9.90
N PHE A 63 -3.44 4.25 -8.85
CA PHE A 63 -2.71 4.76 -7.70
C PHE A 63 -1.94 3.64 -6.98
N PHE A 64 -2.52 2.46 -6.77
CA PHE A 64 -1.82 1.32 -6.16
C PHE A 64 -0.65 0.84 -7.01
N ILE A 65 -0.81 0.82 -8.33
CA ILE A 65 0.27 0.45 -9.26
C ILE A 65 1.39 1.50 -9.22
N ALA A 66 1.04 2.79 -9.27
CA ALA A 66 2.00 3.88 -9.17
C ALA A 66 2.74 3.87 -7.83
N TYR A 67 2.01 3.63 -6.73
CA TYR A 67 2.58 3.51 -5.39
C TYR A 67 3.51 2.30 -5.27
N ALA A 68 3.13 1.14 -5.83
CA ALA A 68 4.02 -0.02 -5.91
C ALA A 68 5.31 0.29 -6.69
N GLY A 69 5.21 1.01 -7.81
CA GLY A 69 6.36 1.51 -8.56
C GLY A 69 7.28 2.39 -7.69
N LEU A 70 6.70 3.27 -6.88
CA LEU A 70 7.43 4.12 -5.94
C LEU A 70 8.14 3.32 -4.83
N LEU A 71 7.56 2.20 -4.39
CA LEU A 71 8.19 1.30 -3.40
C LEU A 71 9.34 0.47 -4.01
N PHE A 72 9.21 0.08 -5.27
CA PHE A 72 10.27 -0.65 -5.99
C PHE A 72 11.49 0.19 -6.33
N LEU A 73 11.39 1.51 -6.28
CA LEU A 73 12.52 2.40 -6.57
C LEU A 73 13.74 2.09 -5.68
N PRO A 74 14.96 2.06 -6.24
CA PRO A 74 16.17 1.79 -5.49
C PRO A 74 16.62 3.05 -4.73
N TRP A 75 15.95 3.37 -3.63
CA TRP A 75 16.20 4.56 -2.79
C TRP A 75 17.67 4.74 -2.37
N ARG A 76 18.40 3.63 -2.17
CA ARG A 76 19.84 3.62 -1.86
C ARG A 76 20.74 4.11 -3.00
N ARG A 77 20.30 4.00 -4.27
CA ARG A 77 21.09 4.44 -5.42
C ARG A 77 20.94 5.94 -5.71
N ILE A 78 20.01 6.63 -5.04
CA ILE A 78 19.77 8.06 -5.26
C ILE A 78 20.78 8.87 -4.43
N THR A 79 21.90 9.22 -5.06
CA THR A 79 22.96 10.04 -4.46
C THR A 79 22.60 11.53 -4.39
N ASN A 80 21.75 12.04 -5.29
CA ASN A 80 21.35 13.45 -5.28
C ASN A 80 20.40 13.76 -4.11
N ALA A 81 20.82 14.68 -3.23
CA ALA A 81 20.06 15.08 -2.05
C ALA A 81 18.71 15.74 -2.40
N GLN A 82 18.67 16.55 -3.46
CA GLN A 82 17.45 17.26 -3.87
C GLN A 82 16.40 16.29 -4.42
N THR A 83 16.82 15.37 -5.30
CA THR A 83 15.95 14.34 -5.88
C THR A 83 15.39 13.43 -4.80
N TRP A 84 16.22 12.99 -3.85
CA TRP A 84 15.73 12.13 -2.76
C TRP A 84 14.71 12.84 -1.86
N LYS A 85 14.91 14.13 -1.53
CA LYS A 85 13.92 14.88 -0.73
C LYS A 85 12.58 14.97 -1.46
N TRP A 86 12.60 15.24 -2.76
CA TRP A 86 11.40 15.26 -3.59
C TRP A 86 10.71 13.90 -3.65
N MET A 87 11.45 12.84 -3.92
CA MET A 87 10.88 11.49 -3.97
C MET A 87 10.36 11.06 -2.60
N PHE A 88 11.09 11.34 -1.52
CA PHE A 88 10.65 11.04 -0.16
C PHE A 88 9.38 11.80 0.20
N SER A 89 9.29 13.09 -0.15
CA SER A 89 8.06 13.86 0.00
C SER A 89 6.90 13.24 -0.79
N LEU A 90 7.15 12.82 -2.03
CA LEU A 90 6.17 12.10 -2.85
C LEU A 90 5.72 10.79 -2.19
N LEU A 91 6.64 10.02 -1.59
CA LEU A 91 6.35 8.80 -0.84
C LEU A 91 5.50 9.07 0.40
N CYS A 92 5.80 10.14 1.15
CA CYS A 92 5.00 10.56 2.30
C CYS A 92 3.57 10.91 1.87
N VAL A 93 3.42 11.77 0.86
CA VAL A 93 2.11 12.17 0.34
C VAL A 93 1.35 10.95 -0.18
N ALA A 94 1.99 10.09 -0.96
CA ALA A 94 1.37 8.86 -1.45
C ALA A 94 0.97 7.92 -0.30
N SER A 95 1.79 7.77 0.73
CA SER A 95 1.45 6.91 1.89
C SER A 95 0.25 7.46 2.68
N VAL A 96 0.12 8.79 2.79
CA VAL A 96 -1.05 9.44 3.40
C VAL A 96 -2.30 9.26 2.54
N VAL A 97 -2.19 9.45 1.23
CA VAL A 97 -3.30 9.23 0.28
C VAL A 97 -3.75 7.76 0.32
N PHE A 98 -2.79 6.83 0.39
CA PHE A 98 -3.07 5.41 0.56
C PHE A 98 -3.84 5.13 1.85
N ALA A 99 -3.39 5.69 2.98
CA ALA A 99 -4.10 5.54 4.26
C ALA A 99 -5.52 6.11 4.18
N MET A 100 -5.71 7.27 3.54
CA MET A 100 -7.04 7.85 3.32
C MET A 100 -7.92 6.91 2.48
N ALA A 101 -7.39 6.33 1.39
CA ALA A 101 -8.12 5.37 0.57
C ALA A 101 -8.57 4.14 1.38
N MET A 102 -7.71 3.59 2.24
CA MET A 102 -8.09 2.49 3.15
C MET A 102 -9.25 2.88 4.08
N ILE A 103 -9.20 4.08 4.67
CA ILE A 103 -10.26 4.59 5.56
C ILE A 103 -11.57 4.77 4.79
N CYS A 104 -11.52 5.37 3.60
CA CYS A 104 -12.69 5.52 2.74
C CYS A 104 -13.31 4.16 2.37
N GLU A 105 -12.49 3.14 2.06
CA GLU A 105 -12.99 1.81 1.78
C GLU A 105 -13.69 1.17 2.98
N VAL A 106 -13.10 1.27 4.17
CA VAL A 106 -13.73 0.79 5.41
C VAL A 106 -15.07 1.49 5.63
N MET A 107 -15.12 2.81 5.49
CA MET A 107 -16.33 3.61 5.69
C MET A 107 -17.42 3.21 4.69
N ALA A 108 -17.08 3.07 3.42
CA ALA A 108 -18.02 2.69 2.38
C ALA A 108 -18.55 1.26 2.59
N LYS A 109 -17.69 0.30 2.97
CA LYS A 109 -18.14 -1.07 3.34
C LYS A 109 -19.04 -1.07 4.58
N ASN A 110 -18.74 -0.22 5.56
CA ASN A 110 -19.56 -0.06 6.76
C ASN A 110 -20.96 0.50 6.40
N TYR A 111 -21.00 1.52 5.55
CA TYR A 111 -22.25 2.12 5.08
C TYR A 111 -23.13 1.11 4.31
N ILE A 112 -22.55 0.31 3.43
CA ILE A 112 -23.26 -0.75 2.70
C ILE A 112 -23.78 -1.83 3.65
N ALA A 113 -22.97 -2.28 4.61
CA ALA A 113 -23.38 -3.28 5.60
C ALA A 113 -24.55 -2.78 6.47
N GLN A 114 -24.49 -1.52 6.89
CA GLN A 114 -25.55 -0.86 7.64
C GLN A 114 -26.86 -0.77 6.84
N ASN A 115 -26.79 -0.41 5.56
CA ASN A 115 -27.96 -0.38 4.68
C ASN A 115 -28.56 -1.78 4.45
N ALA A 116 -27.74 -2.84 4.52
CA ALA A 116 -28.19 -4.22 4.44
C ALA A 116 -28.69 -4.79 5.79
N GLY A 117 -28.73 -3.99 6.87
CA GLY A 117 -29.11 -4.44 8.21
C GLY A 117 -28.11 -5.40 8.87
N LEU A 118 -26.90 -5.50 8.32
CA LEU A 118 -25.85 -6.41 8.80
C LEU A 118 -24.85 -5.65 9.68
N LYS A 119 -24.33 -6.32 10.71
CA LYS A 119 -23.22 -5.76 11.52
C LYS A 119 -21.95 -5.72 10.68
N ALA A 120 -21.29 -4.57 10.63
CA ALA A 120 -20.03 -4.40 9.94
C ALA A 120 -18.93 -5.27 10.56
N LYS A 121 -18.22 -6.03 9.72
CA LYS A 121 -17.08 -6.84 10.14
C LYS A 121 -15.87 -5.95 10.39
N ILE A 122 -15.06 -6.31 11.40
CA ILE A 122 -13.81 -5.60 11.71
C ILE A 122 -12.89 -5.65 10.47
N PRO A 123 -12.44 -4.51 9.94
CA PRO A 123 -11.69 -4.44 8.69
C PRO A 123 -10.20 -4.71 8.93
N VAL A 124 -9.87 -5.86 9.53
CA VAL A 124 -8.51 -6.21 9.97
C VAL A 124 -7.49 -6.11 8.82
N PHE A 125 -7.85 -6.59 7.64
CA PHE A 125 -6.98 -6.53 6.46
C PHE A 125 -6.65 -5.08 6.05
N GLN A 126 -7.65 -4.20 6.06
CA GLN A 126 -7.47 -2.77 5.72
C GLN A 126 -6.63 -2.05 6.77
N ALA A 127 -6.81 -2.38 8.05
CA ALA A 127 -5.98 -1.85 9.12
C ALA A 127 -4.51 -2.25 8.95
N VAL A 128 -4.23 -3.52 8.62
CA VAL A 128 -2.86 -4.00 8.34
C VAL A 128 -2.27 -3.26 7.15
N LEU A 129 -3.00 -3.09 6.04
CA LEU A 129 -2.53 -2.33 4.89
C LEU A 129 -2.22 -0.87 5.25
N LEU A 130 -3.08 -0.22 6.05
CA LEU A 130 -2.86 1.14 6.51
C LEU A 130 -1.56 1.27 7.32
N PHE A 131 -1.32 0.35 8.27
CA PHE A 131 -0.08 0.34 9.05
C PHE A 131 1.15 0.08 8.17
N LEU A 132 1.05 -0.85 7.21
CA LEU A 132 2.13 -1.12 6.27
C LEU A 132 2.41 0.10 5.38
N GLY A 133 1.38 0.78 4.88
CA GLY A 133 1.51 1.98 4.05
C GLY A 133 2.17 3.14 4.79
N LEU A 134 1.70 3.46 6.00
CA LEU A 134 2.31 4.50 6.83
C LEU A 134 3.72 4.10 7.31
N GLY A 135 3.96 2.81 7.53
CA GLY A 135 5.26 2.26 7.91
C GLY A 135 6.36 2.43 6.85
N GLN A 136 6.02 2.69 5.59
CA GLN A 136 7.02 2.91 4.53
C GLN A 136 7.86 4.18 4.79
N ILE A 137 7.27 5.21 5.42
CA ILE A 137 7.94 6.47 5.73
C ILE A 137 9.13 6.27 6.69
N PRO A 138 8.93 5.71 7.90
CA PRO A 138 10.05 5.48 8.82
C PRO A 138 11.04 4.45 8.28
N ILE A 139 10.58 3.40 7.58
CA ILE A 139 11.49 2.38 7.01
C ILE A 139 12.50 3.01 6.04
N GLU A 140 12.05 3.86 5.12
CA GLU A 140 12.94 4.50 4.14
C GLU A 140 13.79 5.61 4.77
N LEU A 141 13.27 6.32 5.78
CA LEU A 141 14.04 7.31 6.54
C LEU A 141 15.22 6.65 7.29
N PHE A 142 14.93 5.56 8.02
CA PHE A 142 15.94 4.80 8.76
C PHE A 142 16.91 4.05 7.84
N SER A 143 16.47 3.64 6.66
CA SER A 143 17.37 3.03 5.67
C SER A 143 18.44 4.01 5.17
N ARG A 144 18.18 5.32 5.16
CA ARG A 144 19.15 6.34 4.74
C ARG A 144 19.97 6.88 5.92
N LYS A 145 19.34 7.06 7.08
CA LYS A 145 19.98 7.53 8.31
C LYS A 145 19.86 6.45 9.40
N PRO A 146 20.71 5.41 9.35
CA PRO A 146 20.70 4.36 10.36
C PRO A 146 21.09 4.88 11.75
N GLU A 147 21.77 6.02 11.82
CA GLU A 147 22.08 6.76 13.06
C GLU A 147 20.85 7.21 13.86
N LEU A 148 19.65 7.20 13.28
CA LEU A 148 18.41 7.50 13.98
C LEU A 148 17.80 6.27 14.70
N LEU A 149 18.42 5.08 14.55
CA LEU A 149 18.02 3.84 15.20
C LEU A 149 18.88 3.48 16.43
N ASP A 150 19.98 4.19 16.64
CA ASP A 150 20.84 4.11 17.84
C ASP A 150 20.30 5.05 18.93
#